data_AF-A0A654TF16-F1
#
_entry.id   AF-A0A654TF16-F1
#
_cell.length_a   1.000
_cell.length_b   1.000
_cell.length_c   1.000
_cell.angle_alpha   90.00
_cell.angle_beta   90.00
_cell.angle_gamma   90.00
#
_symmetry.space_group_name_H-M   'P 1'
#
loop_
_entity.id
_entity.type
_entity.pdbx_description
1 polymer ?
#
loop_
_entity_poly.entity_id
_entity_poly.type
_entity_poly.pdbx_seq_one_letter_code
_entity_poly.pdbx_strand_id
1 'polypeptide(L)'
;MGVIFLALMSYGAVSTTASVPPLWVIVSCAVAMAAGTYLGGWRIIRTLGKGLVEIKPPQGMAAESSSAAVILLSAHFGYALSTTQVATGSVLGSGVGKPGAEVRWGVAGRMVVAWLVTLPLAGLVGAFTYGLVHFIGGYPGAILGFALLWLTATAIWLRSRRAPIDHTNVNADWEGNLTAGLEAGAQPLADQRPPVPAPPAPTPPPNHRAPQFGVTTRNAP
;
A
#
# COMPACT_ATOMS: atom_id res chain seq x y z
N MET A 1 9.17 20.25 -1.48
CA MET A 1 9.43 21.70 -1.28
C MET A 1 10.80 21.99 -0.66
N GLY A 2 11.06 21.56 0.58
CA GLY A 2 12.24 22.00 1.35
C GLY A 2 13.61 21.75 0.69
N VAL A 3 13.85 20.55 0.15
CA VAL A 3 15.12 20.24 -0.54
C VAL A 3 15.31 21.09 -1.80
N ILE A 4 14.23 21.32 -2.57
CA ILE A 4 14.27 22.17 -3.78
C ILE A 4 14.58 23.61 -3.37
N PHE A 5 13.94 24.09 -2.30
CA PHE A 5 14.18 25.43 -1.78
C PHE A 5 15.61 25.64 -1.27
N LEU A 6 16.16 24.67 -0.52
CA LEU A 6 17.54 24.65 -0.09
C LEU A 6 18.52 24.62 -1.26
N ALA A 7 18.23 23.84 -2.31
CA ALA A 7 19.04 23.81 -3.52
C ALA A 7 19.02 25.16 -4.26
N LEU A 8 17.86 25.81 -4.36
CA LEU A 8 17.73 27.14 -4.98
C LEU A 8 18.46 28.22 -4.20
N MET A 9 18.41 28.17 -2.86
CA MET A 9 19.20 29.05 -2.00
C MET A 9 20.71 28.80 -2.19
N SER A 10 21.14 27.54 -2.20
CA SER A 10 22.55 27.19 -2.41
C SER A 10 23.06 27.60 -3.79
N TYR A 11 22.18 27.63 -4.80
CA TYR A 11 22.50 28.09 -6.15
C TYR A 11 22.50 29.63 -6.26
N GLY A 12 21.92 30.35 -5.31
CA GLY A 12 21.79 31.81 -5.32
C GLY A 12 20.59 32.34 -6.11
N ALA A 13 19.66 31.46 -6.53
CA ALA A 13 18.43 31.88 -7.24
C ALA A 13 17.38 32.49 -6.29
N VAL A 14 17.49 32.25 -4.98
CA VAL A 14 16.61 32.83 -3.96
C VAL A 14 17.45 33.38 -2.82
N SER A 15 17.05 34.52 -2.27
CA SER A 15 17.76 35.15 -1.14
C SER A 15 17.81 34.21 0.07
N THR A 16 18.95 34.20 0.74
CA THR A 16 19.18 33.36 1.94
C THR A 16 18.32 33.76 3.14
N THR A 17 17.67 34.92 3.07
CA THR A 17 16.76 35.47 4.09
C THR A 17 15.29 35.17 3.78
N ALA A 18 14.98 34.55 2.64
CA ALA A 18 13.60 34.22 2.30
C ALA A 18 13.03 33.15 3.26
N SER A 19 11.90 33.45 3.90
CA SER A 19 11.20 32.53 4.80
C SER A 19 10.24 31.58 4.06
N VAL A 20 9.90 31.89 2.81
CA VAL A 20 8.92 31.13 2.02
C VAL A 20 9.46 30.76 0.63
N PRO A 21 9.23 29.52 0.15
CA PRO A 21 9.57 29.14 -1.22
C PRO A 21 8.74 29.91 -2.25
N PRO A 22 9.27 30.17 -3.46
CA PRO A 22 8.50 30.75 -4.56
C PRO A 22 7.27 29.91 -4.93
N LEU A 23 6.18 30.57 -5.34
CA LEU A 23 4.90 29.93 -5.66
C LEU A 23 5.03 28.83 -6.74
N TRP A 24 5.87 29.04 -7.76
CA TRP A 24 6.09 28.05 -8.82
C TRP A 24 6.73 26.74 -8.30
N VAL A 25 7.56 26.81 -7.25
CA VAL A 25 8.13 25.61 -6.59
C VAL A 25 7.03 24.85 -5.89
N ILE A 26 6.12 25.57 -5.24
CA ILE A 26 4.97 25.00 -4.54
C ILE A 26 4.04 24.30 -5.54
N VAL A 27 3.67 24.97 -6.63
CA VAL A 27 2.78 24.40 -7.65
C VAL A 27 3.42 23.21 -8.36
N SER A 28 4.68 23.32 -8.80
CA SER A 28 5.36 22.23 -9.51
C SER A 28 5.47 20.96 -8.67
N CYS A 29 5.83 21.09 -7.39
CA CYS A 29 5.96 19.94 -6.52
C CYS A 29 4.59 19.42 -6.05
N ALA A 30 3.54 20.25 -5.95
CA ALA A 30 2.17 19.77 -5.73
C ALA A 30 1.67 18.95 -6.93
N VAL A 31 1.89 19.42 -8.16
CA VAL A 31 1.55 18.69 -9.38
C VAL A 31 2.34 17.38 -9.49
N ALA A 32 3.65 17.41 -9.19
CA ALA A 32 4.47 16.21 -9.20
C ALA A 32 4.00 15.17 -8.17
N MET A 33 3.61 15.60 -6.96
CA MET A 33 3.03 14.71 -5.95
C MET A 33 1.68 14.15 -6.40
N ALA A 34 0.79 14.98 -6.94
CA ALA A 34 -0.51 14.54 -7.45
C ALA A 34 -0.35 13.51 -8.59
N ALA A 35 0.53 13.79 -9.55
CA ALA A 35 0.85 12.87 -10.64
C ALA A 35 1.46 11.55 -10.13
N GLY A 36 2.37 11.62 -9.15
CA GLY A 36 2.96 10.44 -8.52
C GLY A 36 1.92 9.54 -7.84
N THR A 37 1.01 10.13 -7.07
CA THR A 37 -0.08 9.40 -6.41
C THR A 37 -1.01 8.74 -7.42
N TYR A 38 -1.35 9.45 -8.50
CA TYR A 38 -2.21 8.92 -9.56
C TYR A 38 -1.58 7.73 -10.31
N LEU A 39 -0.27 7.80 -10.60
CA LEU A 39 0.43 6.78 -11.40
C LEU A 39 0.82 5.51 -10.62
N GLY A 40 0.94 5.58 -9.28
CA GLY A 40 1.57 4.50 -8.51
C GLY A 40 0.96 4.19 -7.13
N GLY A 41 -0.13 4.86 -6.73
CA GLY A 41 -0.71 4.72 -5.39
C GLY A 41 -1.34 3.36 -5.09
N TRP A 42 -1.76 2.61 -6.11
CA TRP A 42 -2.58 1.39 -5.96
C TRP A 42 -1.96 0.31 -5.06
N ARG A 43 -0.65 0.08 -5.15
CA ARG A 43 0.05 -0.91 -4.30
C ARG A 43 0.07 -0.50 -2.83
N ILE A 44 0.20 0.80 -2.56
CA ILE A 44 0.17 1.35 -1.22
C ILE A 44 -1.25 1.26 -0.65
N ILE A 45 -2.27 1.59 -1.45
CA ILE A 45 -3.69 1.48 -1.07
C ILE A 45 -4.04 0.04 -0.69
N ARG A 46 -3.67 -0.95 -1.51
CA ARG A 46 -3.91 -2.37 -1.20
C ARG A 46 -3.20 -2.80 0.09
N THR A 47 -1.95 -2.39 0.27
CA THR A 47 -1.16 -2.76 1.45
C THR A 47 -1.73 -2.16 2.73
N LEU A 48 -2.13 -0.87 2.71
CA LEU A 48 -2.69 -0.20 3.87
C LEU A 48 -4.13 -0.64 4.18
N GLY A 49 -4.98 -0.79 3.16
CA GLY A 49 -6.41 -1.04 3.34
C GLY A 49 -6.80 -2.52 3.50
N LYS A 50 -5.98 -3.45 2.99
CA LYS A 50 -6.22 -4.90 3.09
C LYS A 50 -5.09 -5.65 3.78
N GLY A 51 -3.84 -5.18 3.64
CA GLY A 51 -2.66 -5.87 4.17
C GLY A 51 -2.28 -5.57 5.61
N LEU A 52 -2.54 -4.35 6.09
CA LEU A 52 -2.21 -3.95 7.46
C LEU A 52 -3.38 -4.20 8.42
N VAL A 53 -4.54 -3.64 8.07
CA VAL A 53 -5.83 -3.79 8.73
C VAL A 53 -6.90 -3.74 7.64
N GLU A 54 -7.95 -4.54 7.75
CA GLU A 54 -9.11 -4.38 6.87
C GLU A 54 -9.94 -3.14 7.26
N ILE A 55 -9.76 -2.08 6.48
CA ILE A 55 -10.39 -0.78 6.68
C ILE A 55 -11.77 -0.76 6.00
N LYS A 56 -12.83 -0.41 6.74
CA LYS A 56 -14.12 0.00 6.14
C LYS A 56 -14.19 1.54 6.05
N PRO A 57 -15.10 2.11 5.24
CA PRO A 57 -15.17 3.57 5.03
C PRO A 57 -15.21 4.42 6.32
N PRO A 58 -15.93 4.04 7.40
CA PRO A 58 -15.91 4.81 8.64
C PRO A 58 -14.53 4.88 9.31
N GLN A 59 -13.76 3.78 9.29
CA GLN A 59 -12.40 3.76 9.84
C GLN A 59 -11.43 4.56 8.96
N GLY A 60 -11.64 4.56 7.64
CA GLY A 60 -10.90 5.39 6.70
C GLY A 60 -11.08 6.88 7.01
N MET A 61 -12.33 7.33 7.20
CA MET A 61 -12.60 8.73 7.56
C MET A 61 -12.00 9.10 8.92
N ALA A 62 -12.08 8.22 9.91
CA ALA A 62 -11.46 8.44 11.21
C ALA A 62 -9.92 8.53 11.12
N ALA A 63 -9.29 7.66 10.33
CA ALA A 63 -7.84 7.66 10.11
C ALA A 63 -7.36 8.93 9.40
N GLU A 64 -8.06 9.36 8.36
CA GLU A 64 -7.74 10.61 7.63
C GLU A 64 -7.94 11.83 8.52
N SER A 65 -9.02 11.88 9.31
CA SER A 65 -9.28 12.99 10.23
C SER A 65 -8.20 13.11 11.30
N SER A 66 -7.79 11.97 11.87
CA SER A 66 -6.66 11.90 12.82
C SER A 66 -5.35 12.35 12.18
N SER A 67 -5.06 11.87 10.97
CA SER A 67 -3.85 12.22 10.23
C SER A 67 -3.79 13.72 9.94
N ALA A 68 -4.90 14.29 9.44
CA ALA A 68 -5.02 15.70 9.15
C ALA A 68 -4.83 16.57 10.40
N ALA A 69 -5.44 16.19 11.52
CA ALA A 69 -5.28 16.92 12.78
C ALA A 69 -3.81 16.95 13.25
N VAL A 70 -3.12 15.80 13.22
CA VAL A 70 -1.71 15.70 13.63
C VAL A 70 -0.80 16.49 12.69
N ILE A 71 -1.01 16.38 11.38
CA ILE A 71 -0.23 17.10 10.37
C ILE A 71 -0.42 18.62 10.53
N LEU A 72 -1.67 19.08 10.69
CA LEU A 72 -1.98 20.49 10.84
C LEU A 72 -1.39 21.07 12.14
N LEU A 73 -1.48 20.31 13.24
CA LEU A 73 -0.89 20.71 14.51
C LEU A 73 0.64 20.85 14.40
N SER A 74 1.30 19.88 13.78
CA SER A 74 2.75 19.93 13.55
C SER A 74 3.16 21.08 12.63
N ALA A 75 2.38 21.33 11.58
CA ALA A 75 2.60 22.45 10.68
C ALA A 75 2.46 23.78 11.42
N HIS A 76 1.52 23.89 12.37
CA HIS A 76 1.36 25.09 13.19
C HIS A 76 2.56 25.34 14.12
N PHE A 77 3.15 24.29 14.69
CA PHE A 77 4.36 24.39 15.50
C PHE A 77 5.66 24.46 14.69
N GLY A 78 5.60 24.30 13.36
CA GLY A 78 6.78 24.31 12.49
C GLY A 78 7.67 23.06 12.62
N TYR A 79 7.18 21.98 13.23
CA TYR A 79 7.94 20.73 13.35
C TYR A 79 7.83 19.90 12.08
N ALA A 80 8.96 19.33 11.65
CA ALA A 80 9.00 18.32 10.60
C ALA A 80 8.58 16.97 11.17
N LEU A 81 7.55 16.35 10.59
CA LEU A 81 7.12 15.00 10.93
C LEU A 81 7.05 14.10 9.70
N SER A 82 7.05 12.79 9.94
CA SER A 82 6.87 11.79 8.88
C SER A 82 5.39 11.53 8.64
N THR A 83 4.87 12.02 7.51
CA THR A 83 3.47 11.79 7.12
C THR A 83 3.14 10.31 6.94
N THR A 84 4.11 9.48 6.55
CA THR A 84 3.93 8.02 6.43
C THR A 84 3.69 7.36 7.79
N GLN A 85 4.43 7.79 8.83
CA GLN A 85 4.25 7.26 10.19
C GLN A 85 2.92 7.70 10.79
N VAL A 86 2.55 8.97 10.57
CA VAL A 86 1.27 9.51 11.00
C VAL A 86 0.12 8.76 10.31
N ALA A 87 0.12 8.67 8.98
CA ALA A 87 -0.95 7.99 8.24
C ALA A 87 -1.07 6.51 8.61
N THR A 88 0.06 5.77 8.64
CA THR A 88 0.05 4.35 9.00
C THR A 88 -0.38 4.15 10.46
N GLY A 89 0.05 5.04 11.37
CA GLY A 89 -0.34 5.02 12.78
C GLY A 89 -1.82 5.32 12.99
N SER A 90 -2.39 6.28 12.27
CA SER A 90 -3.82 6.58 12.31
C SER A 90 -4.68 5.46 11.74
N VAL A 91 -4.21 4.77 10.68
CA VAL A 91 -4.85 3.56 10.12
C VAL A 91 -4.81 2.40 11.11
N LEU A 92 -3.68 2.15 11.76
CA LEU A 92 -3.56 1.14 12.81
C LEU A 92 -4.46 1.48 14.01
N GLY A 93 -4.44 2.74 14.45
CA GLY A 93 -5.26 3.23 15.57
C GLY A 93 -6.75 3.08 15.33
N SER A 94 -7.24 3.41 14.12
CA SER A 94 -8.65 3.22 13.77
C SER A 94 -9.04 1.74 13.62
N GLY A 95 -8.06 0.87 13.33
CA GLY A 95 -8.20 -0.58 13.26
C GLY A 95 -8.33 -1.27 14.60
N VAL A 96 -7.45 -0.95 15.56
CA VAL A 96 -7.36 -1.62 16.88
C VAL A 96 -8.64 -1.45 17.71
N GLY A 97 -9.37 -0.34 17.54
CA GLY A 97 -10.59 -0.05 18.32
C GLY A 97 -11.83 -0.87 17.95
N LYS A 98 -11.77 -1.77 16.97
CA LYS A 98 -12.93 -2.55 16.49
C LYS A 98 -12.98 -3.95 17.13
N PRO A 99 -14.15 -4.42 17.61
CA PRO A 99 -14.34 -5.81 18.04
C PRO A 99 -14.06 -6.77 16.87
N GLY A 100 -13.13 -7.71 17.07
CA GLY A 100 -12.69 -8.65 16.03
C GLY A 100 -11.76 -8.06 14.97
N ALA A 101 -11.06 -6.96 15.27
CA ALA A 101 -10.03 -6.43 14.38
C ALA A 101 -8.78 -7.30 14.38
N GLU A 102 -8.44 -7.85 13.21
CA GLU A 102 -7.16 -8.54 12.99
C GLU A 102 -6.13 -7.55 12.45
N VAL A 103 -5.21 -7.12 13.31
CA VAL A 103 -4.04 -6.35 12.91
C VAL A 103 -2.92 -7.32 12.55
N ARG A 104 -2.40 -7.20 11.33
CA ARG A 104 -1.30 -8.04 10.85
C ARG A 104 0.05 -7.49 11.32
N TRP A 105 0.40 -7.73 12.58
CA TRP A 105 1.64 -7.22 13.22
C TRP A 105 2.92 -7.58 12.48
N GLY A 106 2.97 -8.72 11.78
CA GLY A 106 4.12 -9.09 10.93
C GLY A 106 4.31 -8.17 9.72
N VAL A 107 3.23 -7.55 9.21
CA VAL A 107 3.33 -6.50 8.17
C VAL A 107 3.81 -5.20 8.79
N ALA A 108 3.22 -4.79 9.91
CA ALA A 108 3.62 -3.58 10.64
C ALA A 108 5.12 -3.59 11.02
N GLY A 109 5.62 -4.70 11.57
CA GLY A 109 7.03 -4.86 11.91
C GLY A 109 7.97 -4.74 10.71
N ARG A 110 7.62 -5.35 9.57
CA ARG A 110 8.38 -5.20 8.31
C ARG A 110 8.43 -3.75 7.83
N MET A 111 7.34 -2.99 7.99
CA MET A 111 7.31 -1.57 7.64
C MET A 111 8.23 -0.74 8.52
N VAL A 112 8.23 -0.98 9.84
CA VAL A 112 9.13 -0.29 10.78
C VAL A 112 10.59 -0.58 10.45
N VAL A 113 10.94 -1.85 10.20
CA VAL A 113 12.29 -2.22 9.78
C VAL A 113 12.65 -1.53 8.46
N ALA A 114 11.74 -1.50 7.49
CA ALA A 114 11.97 -0.80 6.23
C ALA A 114 12.24 0.70 6.46
N TRP A 115 11.49 1.39 7.32
CA TRP A 115 11.74 2.80 7.64
C TRP A 115 13.13 3.04 8.24
N LEU A 116 13.54 2.20 9.19
CA LEU A 116 14.85 2.31 9.82
C LEU A 116 15.99 2.03 8.83
N VAL A 117 15.81 1.06 7.93
CA VAL A 117 16.82 0.69 6.92
C VAL A 117 16.86 1.70 5.77
N THR A 118 15.76 2.38 5.45
CA THR A 118 15.74 3.36 4.35
C THR A 118 16.62 4.58 4.59
N LEU A 119 16.72 5.08 5.82
CA LEU A 119 17.57 6.25 6.15
C LEU A 119 19.08 6.01 5.89
N PRO A 120 19.72 4.96 6.43
CA PRO A 120 21.12 4.70 6.18
C PRO A 120 21.38 4.34 4.71
N LEU A 121 20.49 3.59 4.07
CA LEU A 121 20.62 3.28 2.64
C LEU A 121 20.53 4.56 1.78
N ALA A 122 19.61 5.47 2.08
CA ALA A 122 19.51 6.74 1.39
C ALA A 122 20.79 7.58 1.57
N GLY A 123 21.34 7.60 2.79
CA GLY A 123 22.62 8.25 3.08
C GLY A 123 23.79 7.65 2.30
N LEU A 124 23.89 6.31 2.25
CA LEU A 124 24.93 5.60 1.51
C LEU A 124 24.83 5.86 -0.01
N VAL A 125 23.63 5.80 -0.58
CA VAL A 125 23.39 6.10 -2.00
C VAL A 125 23.72 7.57 -2.30
N GLY A 126 23.37 8.49 -1.39
CA GLY A 126 23.73 9.90 -1.50
C GLY A 126 25.24 10.12 -1.46
N ALA A 127 25.94 9.51 -0.52
CA ALA A 127 27.40 9.59 -0.40
C ALA A 127 28.10 8.99 -1.63
N PHE A 128 27.62 7.85 -2.14
CA PHE A 128 28.15 7.21 -3.33
C PHE A 128 27.95 8.08 -4.58
N THR A 129 26.75 8.61 -4.80
CA THR A 129 26.47 9.46 -5.97
C THR A 129 27.26 10.77 -5.90
N TYR A 130 27.38 11.39 -4.72
CA TYR A 130 28.22 12.56 -4.52
C TYR A 130 29.70 12.25 -4.80
N GLY A 131 30.24 11.17 -4.24
CA GLY A 131 31.64 10.77 -4.43
C GLY A 131 31.97 10.52 -5.91
N LEU A 132 31.07 9.85 -6.64
CA LEU A 132 31.23 9.60 -8.07
C LEU A 132 31.25 10.89 -8.89
N VAL A 133 30.32 11.81 -8.64
CA VAL A 133 30.21 13.09 -9.33
C VAL A 133 31.43 13.98 -9.02
N HIS A 134 31.87 14.00 -7.76
CA HIS A 134 33.00 14.80 -7.31
C HIS A 134 34.34 14.30 -7.86
N PHE A 135 34.54 12.98 -7.91
CA PHE A 135 35.78 12.38 -8.41
C PHE A 135 36.05 12.68 -9.89
N ILE A 136 34.99 12.70 -10.71
CA ILE A 136 35.10 12.98 -12.15
C ILE A 136 35.22 14.48 -12.40
N GLY A 137 34.52 15.30 -11.60
CA GLY A 137 34.59 16.75 -11.66
C GLY A 137 33.89 17.38 -12.88
N GLY A 138 33.53 18.66 -12.73
CA GLY A 138 32.97 19.49 -13.80
C GLY A 138 31.64 19.01 -14.41
N TYR A 139 31.36 19.48 -15.63
CA TYR A 139 30.18 19.08 -16.40
C TYR A 139 30.07 17.56 -16.68
N PRO A 140 31.17 16.81 -16.93
CA PRO A 140 31.10 15.37 -17.13
C PRO A 140 30.54 14.62 -15.91
N GLY A 141 30.95 15.00 -14.70
CA GLY A 141 30.43 14.44 -13.46
C GLY A 141 28.93 14.68 -13.30
N ALA A 142 28.44 15.88 -13.63
CA ALA A 142 27.02 16.21 -13.57
C ALA A 142 26.20 15.38 -14.57
N ILE A 143 26.65 15.24 -15.82
CA ILE A 143 25.97 14.45 -16.84
C ILE A 143 25.87 12.98 -16.41
N LEU A 144 26.94 12.42 -15.85
CA LEU A 144 26.95 11.06 -15.32
C LEU A 144 25.97 10.89 -14.15
N GLY A 145 25.91 11.84 -13.22
CA GLY A 145 24.93 11.84 -12.14
C GLY A 145 23.49 11.84 -12.65
N PHE A 146 23.18 12.70 -13.63
CA PHE A 146 21.86 12.75 -14.27
C PHE A 146 21.53 11.47 -15.04
N ALA A 147 22.49 10.92 -15.78
CA ALA A 147 22.31 9.68 -16.51
C ALA A 147 22.06 8.49 -15.57
N LEU A 148 22.81 8.39 -14.47
CA LEU A 148 22.63 7.38 -13.44
C LEU A 148 21.25 7.48 -12.78
N LEU A 149 20.80 8.70 -12.47
CA LEU A 149 19.46 8.96 -11.93
C LEU A 149 18.38 8.48 -12.91
N TRP A 150 18.47 8.87 -14.18
CA TRP A 150 17.53 8.44 -15.21
C TRP A 150 17.51 6.91 -15.36
N LEU A 151 18.69 6.28 -15.45
CA LEU A 151 18.81 4.83 -15.62
C LEU A 151 18.20 4.07 -14.44
N THR A 152 18.51 4.49 -13.21
CA THR A 152 17.96 3.86 -11.99
C THR A 152 16.45 4.08 -11.88
N ALA A 153 15.95 5.29 -12.16
CA ALA A 153 14.52 5.58 -12.17
C ALA A 153 13.76 4.74 -13.22
N THR A 154 14.30 4.65 -14.44
CA THR A 154 13.73 3.80 -15.50
C THR A 154 13.77 2.32 -15.11
N ALA A 155 14.87 1.83 -14.54
CA ALA A 155 14.97 0.45 -14.07
C ALA A 155 13.95 0.13 -12.97
N ILE A 156 13.77 1.03 -12.00
CA ILE A 156 12.74 0.90 -10.95
C ILE A 156 11.35 0.87 -11.56
N TRP A 157 11.07 1.77 -12.51
CA TRP A 157 9.77 1.85 -13.17
C TRP A 157 9.47 0.60 -14.02
N LEU A 158 10.44 0.12 -14.79
CA LEU A 158 10.33 -1.13 -15.55
C LEU A 158 10.10 -2.33 -14.62
N ARG A 159 10.80 -2.37 -13.47
CA ARG A 159 10.59 -3.40 -12.45
C ARG A 159 9.21 -3.28 -11.81
N SER A 160 8.72 -2.06 -11.58
CA SER A 160 7.39 -1.79 -11.03
C SER A 160 6.28 -2.32 -11.93
N ARG A 161 6.47 -2.24 -13.26
CA ARG A 161 5.49 -2.73 -14.25
C ARG A 161 5.36 -4.26 -14.31
N ARG A 162 6.22 -5.03 -13.65
CA ARG A 162 6.16 -6.50 -13.67
C ARG A 162 4.98 -7.10 -12.90
N ALA A 163 4.34 -6.33 -12.02
CA ALA A 163 3.23 -6.80 -11.19
C ALA A 163 2.20 -5.68 -10.98
N PRO A 164 1.44 -5.29 -12.03
CA PRO A 164 0.52 -4.17 -11.96
C PRO A 164 -0.58 -4.44 -10.93
N ILE A 165 -0.75 -3.50 -10.01
CA ILE A 165 -1.92 -3.43 -9.12
C ILE A 165 -2.75 -2.27 -9.65
N ASP A 166 -3.95 -2.58 -10.11
CA ASP A 166 -4.88 -1.63 -10.74
C ASP A 166 -6.21 -1.65 -9.97
N HIS A 167 -7.11 -0.73 -10.32
CA HIS A 167 -8.44 -0.62 -9.73
C HIS A 167 -9.25 -1.94 -9.72
N THR A 168 -8.97 -2.85 -10.66
CA THR A 168 -9.62 -4.17 -10.74
C THR A 168 -9.16 -5.16 -9.67
N ASN A 169 -7.93 -5.02 -9.15
CA ASN A 169 -7.32 -5.97 -8.22
C ASN A 169 -6.93 -5.37 -6.86
N VAL A 170 -7.06 -4.05 -6.69
CA VAL A 170 -6.71 -3.35 -5.45
C VAL A 170 -7.55 -3.81 -4.26
N ASN A 171 -8.79 -4.26 -4.49
CA ASN A 171 -9.72 -4.71 -3.46
C ASN A 171 -9.73 -6.22 -3.25
N ALA A 172 -8.97 -6.99 -4.03
CA ALA A 172 -8.88 -8.43 -3.89
C ALA A 172 -8.30 -8.81 -2.52
N ASP A 173 -8.70 -9.97 -2.01
CA ASP A 173 -8.31 -10.44 -0.68
C ASP A 173 -6.78 -10.56 -0.53
N TRP A 174 -6.33 -10.44 0.72
CA TRP A 174 -4.92 -10.35 1.04
C TRP A 174 -4.34 -11.71 1.40
N GLU A 175 -3.49 -12.24 0.51
CA GLU A 175 -2.88 -13.57 0.63
C GLU A 175 -1.63 -13.62 1.55
N GLY A 176 -1.26 -12.53 2.23
CA GLY A 176 -0.26 -12.55 3.30
C GLY A 176 1.17 -12.15 2.91
N ASN A 177 1.51 -12.13 1.63
CA ASN A 177 2.80 -11.65 1.12
C ASN A 177 2.71 -10.18 0.66
N LEU A 178 3.70 -9.36 1.01
CA LEU A 178 3.82 -7.98 0.49
C LEU A 178 4.10 -7.97 -1.02
N THR A 179 4.42 -9.14 -1.56
CA THR A 179 4.73 -9.46 -2.95
C THR A 179 3.56 -10.14 -3.67
N ALA A 180 2.32 -10.10 -3.16
CA ALA A 180 1.15 -10.79 -3.74
C ALA A 180 0.95 -10.61 -5.26
N GLY A 181 1.43 -9.51 -5.84
CA GLY A 181 1.41 -9.32 -7.30
C GLY A 181 2.60 -9.93 -8.07
N LEU A 182 3.72 -10.23 -7.42
CA LEU A 182 4.94 -10.81 -8.02
C LEU A 182 4.87 -12.33 -8.15
N GLU A 183 4.10 -13.00 -7.29
CA GLU A 183 3.92 -14.47 -7.29
C GLU A 183 2.69 -14.91 -8.11
N ALA A 184 1.72 -14.02 -8.32
CA ALA A 184 0.53 -14.30 -9.15
C ALA A 184 0.87 -14.61 -10.63
N GLY A 185 2.06 -14.24 -11.11
CA GLY A 185 2.57 -14.65 -12.42
C GLY A 185 3.03 -16.12 -12.48
N ALA A 186 3.07 -16.83 -11.34
CA ALA A 186 3.54 -18.21 -11.23
C ALA A 186 2.41 -19.23 -10.96
N GLN A 187 1.17 -18.79 -10.69
CA GLN A 187 0.02 -19.70 -10.58
C GLN A 187 -0.72 -19.78 -11.93
N PRO A 188 -0.78 -20.97 -12.57
CA PRO A 188 -1.66 -21.19 -13.71
C PRO A 188 -3.11 -20.87 -13.29
N LEU A 189 -3.85 -20.17 -14.15
CA LEU A 189 -5.25 -19.74 -14.01
C LEU A 189 -6.31 -20.85 -13.72
N ALA A 190 -5.89 -22.05 -13.33
CA ALA A 190 -6.75 -23.22 -13.17
C ALA A 190 -7.49 -23.28 -11.83
N ASP A 191 -7.00 -22.60 -10.77
CA ASP A 191 -7.46 -22.84 -9.39
C ASP A 191 -8.38 -21.75 -8.81
N GLN A 192 -8.80 -20.76 -9.62
CA GLN A 192 -9.69 -19.67 -9.18
C GLN A 192 -11.17 -19.88 -9.54
N ARG A 193 -11.58 -21.09 -9.95
CA ARG A 193 -13.01 -21.37 -10.12
C ARG A 193 -13.64 -21.61 -8.75
N PRO A 194 -14.76 -20.94 -8.41
CA PRO A 194 -15.50 -21.30 -7.21
C PRO A 194 -15.86 -22.80 -7.27
N PRO A 195 -15.81 -23.53 -6.14
CA PRO A 195 -16.15 -24.95 -6.14
C PRO A 195 -17.54 -25.11 -6.74
N VAL A 196 -17.63 -25.91 -7.81
CA VAL A 196 -18.92 -26.26 -8.42
C VAL A 196 -19.79 -26.86 -7.30
N PRO A 197 -21.01 -26.34 -7.07
CA PRO A 197 -21.89 -26.92 -6.07
C PRO A 197 -22.06 -28.40 -6.37
N ALA A 198 -21.80 -29.26 -5.38
CA ALA A 198 -21.99 -30.69 -5.54
C ALA A 198 -23.42 -30.95 -6.02
N PRO A 199 -23.63 -31.85 -7.00
CA PRO A 199 -24.97 -32.20 -7.43
C PRO A 199 -25.79 -32.67 -6.22
N PRO A 200 -27.07 -32.29 -6.11
CA PRO A 200 -27.90 -32.69 -4.99
C PRO A 200 -27.91 -34.21 -4.89
N ALA A 201 -27.77 -34.72 -3.67
CA ALA A 201 -27.78 -36.15 -3.39
C ALA A 201 -29.05 -36.79 -3.98
N PRO A 202 -28.96 -38.00 -4.60
CA PRO A 202 -30.13 -38.68 -5.12
C PRO A 202 -31.15 -38.86 -4.01
N THR A 203 -32.38 -38.42 -4.26
CA THR A 203 -33.49 -38.59 -3.34
C THR A 203 -33.68 -40.08 -3.03
N PRO A 204 -33.80 -40.47 -1.76
CA PRO A 204 -34.07 -41.86 -1.42
C PRO A 204 -35.40 -42.29 -2.05
N PRO A 205 -35.51 -43.54 -2.54
CA PRO A 205 -36.72 -44.01 -3.21
C PRO A 205 -37.93 -43.88 -2.29
N PRO A 206 -39.11 -43.54 -2.84
CA PRO A 206 -40.32 -43.39 -2.05
C PRO A 206 -40.65 -44.67 -1.29
N ASN A 207 -40.81 -44.53 0.01
CA ASN A 207 -41.10 -45.62 0.93
C ASN A 207 -42.55 -46.07 0.70
N HIS A 208 -42.76 -47.04 -0.19
CA HIS A 208 -44.07 -47.69 -0.37
C HIS A 208 -44.37 -48.57 0.84
N ARG A 209 -44.76 -47.96 1.97
CA ARG A 209 -45.50 -48.66 3.01
C ARG A 209 -46.91 -48.89 2.48
N ALA A 210 -47.17 -50.12 2.05
CA ALA A 210 -48.53 -50.59 1.77
C ALA A 210 -49.42 -50.37 3.02
N PRO A 211 -50.67 -49.92 2.86
CA PRO A 211 -51.60 -49.80 3.97
C PRO A 211 -51.92 -51.19 4.53
N GLN A 212 -51.54 -51.43 5.79
CA GLN A 212 -51.98 -52.62 6.53
C GLN A 212 -53.47 -52.48 6.83
N PHE A 213 -54.31 -53.07 5.97
CA PHE A 213 -55.72 -53.29 6.26
C PHE A 213 -55.85 -54.39 7.32
N GLY A 214 -56.58 -54.07 8.38
CA GLY A 214 -56.77 -54.95 9.54
C GLY A 214 -57.53 -56.22 9.20
N VAL A 215 -57.08 -57.32 9.81
CA VAL A 215 -57.85 -58.56 9.91
C VAL A 215 -58.21 -58.72 11.39
N THR A 216 -59.44 -58.32 11.71
CA THR A 216 -60.19 -58.67 12.90
C THR A 216 -60.39 -60.19 12.91
N THR A 217 -59.73 -60.92 13.82
CA THR A 217 -60.16 -62.27 14.19
C THR A 217 -60.77 -62.22 15.58
N ARG A 218 -62.10 -62.25 15.55
CA ARG A 218 -63.01 -62.56 16.64
C ARG A 218 -62.93 -64.07 16.87
N ASN A 219 -62.66 -64.54 18.09
CA ASN A 219 -63.37 -65.68 18.70
C ASN A 219 -62.84 -66.00 20.11
N ALA A 220 -63.74 -65.85 21.08
CA ALA A 220 -63.87 -66.71 22.26
C ALA A 220 -64.42 -68.09 21.80
N PRO A 221 -64.57 -69.15 22.62
CA PRO A 221 -64.84 -69.20 24.07
C PRO A 221 -63.65 -69.55 24.96
#